data_AF-A0A4Q5X2U7-F1
#
_entry.id   AF-A0A4Q5X2U7-F1
#
_cell.length_a   1.000
_cell.length_b   1.000
_cell.length_c   1.000
_cell.angle_alpha   90.00
_cell.angle_beta   90.00
_cell.angle_gamma   90.00
#
_symmetry.space_group_name_H-M   'P 1'
#
loop_
_entity.id
_entity.type
_entity.pdbx_description
1 polymer ?
#
loop_
_entity_poly.entity_id
_entity_poly.type
_entity_poly.pdbx_seq_one_letter_code
_entity_poly.pdbx_strand_id
1 'polypeptide(L)'
;MSVKATQSYRRALRAYELGRLRSAFEKALAVTLLLALLGWLTTGAASLRWLPLALGVWVLAHWVGQSFQRGAFYGLLGGVVTQCLPMSILRPCCDMNAMPGADCCTMPGACLLAGAGVGVALAAVVPFGRASWWQTAAGMAAGLTSVAVLKCATLFTGEAIGLVAGLVGGLLLASAARSRLASATS
;
A
#
# COMPACT_ATOMS: atom_id res chain seq x y z
N MET A 1 -16.77 2.98 41.89
CA MET A 1 -15.85 3.87 41.14
C MET A 1 -16.40 5.29 41.19
N SER A 2 -15.65 6.27 41.70
CA SER A 2 -16.14 7.65 41.84
C SER A 2 -16.11 8.40 40.50
N VAL A 3 -17.05 9.32 40.28
CA VAL A 3 -17.16 10.14 39.05
C VAL A 3 -15.87 10.95 38.76
N LYS A 4 -15.10 11.28 39.80
CA LYS A 4 -13.78 11.93 39.67
C LYS A 4 -12.72 11.00 39.07
N ALA A 5 -12.77 9.71 39.38
CA ALA A 5 -11.87 8.71 38.81
C ALA A 5 -12.12 8.52 37.31
N THR A 6 -13.39 8.53 36.87
CA THR A 6 -13.74 8.43 35.45
C THR A 6 -13.37 9.68 34.64
N GLN A 7 -13.48 10.89 35.21
CA GLN A 7 -13.02 12.12 34.53
C GLN A 7 -11.49 12.17 34.37
N SER A 8 -10.75 11.81 35.43
CA SER A 8 -9.28 11.81 35.39
C SER A 8 -8.76 10.78 34.39
N TYR A 9 -9.39 9.60 34.34
CA TYR A 9 -9.11 8.56 33.35
C TYR A 9 -9.35 9.03 31.91
N ARG A 10 -10.48 9.70 31.63
CA ARG A 10 -10.77 10.24 30.29
C ARG A 10 -9.76 11.31 29.84
N ARG A 11 -9.31 12.17 30.75
CA ARG A 11 -8.27 13.18 30.44
C ARG A 11 -6.93 12.52 30.13
N ALA A 12 -6.54 11.52 30.91
CA ALA A 12 -5.32 10.75 30.66
C ALA A 12 -5.35 10.02 29.30
N LEU A 13 -6.49 9.40 28.95
CA LEU A 13 -6.68 8.77 27.65
C LEU A 13 -6.53 9.77 26.49
N ARG A 14 -7.16 10.94 26.58
CA ARG A 14 -7.05 11.97 25.52
C ARG A 14 -5.61 12.47 25.36
N ALA A 15 -4.90 12.69 26.45
CA ALA A 15 -3.49 13.10 26.39
C ALA A 15 -2.62 12.01 25.74
N TYR A 16 -2.88 10.74 26.06
CA TYR A 16 -2.22 9.60 25.45
C TYR A 16 -2.52 9.49 23.94
N GLU A 17 -3.79 9.62 23.54
CA GLU A 17 -4.20 9.58 22.13
C GLU A 17 -3.57 10.70 21.31
N LEU A 18 -3.53 11.93 21.84
CA LEU A 18 -2.87 13.06 21.19
C LEU A 18 -1.35 12.85 21.06
N GLY A 19 -0.69 12.34 22.11
CA GLY A 19 0.73 12.00 22.07
C GLY A 19 1.04 10.91 21.04
N ARG A 20 0.19 9.88 20.97
CA ARG A 20 0.30 8.81 19.97
C ARG A 20 0.13 9.34 18.55
N LEU A 21 -0.87 10.21 18.32
CA LEU A 21 -1.13 10.80 17.00
C LEU A 21 0.02 11.70 16.55
N ARG A 22 0.59 12.51 17.46
CA ARG A 22 1.77 13.34 17.17
C ARG A 22 2.97 12.48 16.76
N SER A 23 3.29 11.44 17.53
CA SER A 23 4.39 10.53 17.19
C SER A 23 4.15 9.79 15.86
N ALA A 24 2.90 9.39 15.60
CA ALA A 24 2.52 8.78 14.32
C ALA A 24 2.70 9.76 13.15
N PHE A 25 2.33 11.03 13.34
CA PHE A 25 2.49 12.08 12.34
C PHE A 25 3.95 12.37 12.03
N GLU A 26 4.80 12.54 13.04
CA GLU A 26 6.24 12.77 12.86
C GLU A 26 6.91 11.63 12.06
N LYS A 27 6.59 10.37 12.38
CA LYS A 27 7.11 9.21 11.65
C LYS A 27 6.55 9.09 10.23
N ALA A 28 5.25 9.31 10.07
CA ALA A 28 4.60 9.29 8.75
C ALA A 28 5.17 10.38 7.84
N LEU A 29 5.48 11.56 8.40
CA LEU A 29 6.06 12.67 7.67
C LEU A 29 7.44 12.33 7.11
N ALA A 30 8.29 11.65 7.89
CA ALA A 30 9.60 11.19 7.42
C ALA A 30 9.48 10.22 6.23
N VAL A 31 8.58 9.22 6.32
CA VAL A 31 8.33 8.27 5.22
C VAL A 31 7.75 8.98 4.00
N THR A 32 6.81 9.89 4.22
CA THR A 32 6.15 10.63 3.12
C THR A 32 7.11 11.57 2.42
N LEU A 33 8.03 12.23 3.14
CA LEU A 33 9.09 13.04 2.53
C LEU A 33 10.01 12.21 1.63
N LEU A 34 10.37 11.00 2.08
CA LEU A 34 11.19 10.09 1.27
C LEU A 34 10.43 9.66 0.00
N LEU A 35 9.15 9.32 0.13
CA LEU A 35 8.28 9.02 -1.01
C LEU A 35 8.09 10.22 -1.93
N ALA A 36 8.01 11.44 -1.38
CA ALA A 36 7.92 12.68 -2.15
C ALA A 36 9.16 12.90 -3.01
N LEU A 37 10.35 12.71 -2.43
CA LEU A 37 11.62 12.82 -3.13
C LEU A 37 11.70 11.78 -4.26
N LEU A 38 11.39 10.52 -3.96
CA LEU A 38 11.36 9.44 -4.95
C LEU A 38 10.34 9.71 -6.07
N GLY A 39 9.13 10.13 -5.72
CA GLY A 39 8.09 10.51 -6.68
C GLY A 39 8.54 11.68 -7.55
N TRP A 40 9.12 12.72 -6.95
CA TRP A 40 9.62 13.87 -7.68
C TRP A 40 10.74 13.52 -8.67
N LEU A 41 11.70 12.69 -8.24
CA LEU A 41 12.79 12.22 -9.10
C LEU A 41 12.32 11.31 -10.25
N THR A 42 11.25 10.53 -10.05
CA THR A 42 10.79 9.53 -11.03
C THR A 42 9.67 10.02 -11.95
N THR A 43 8.73 10.81 -11.44
CA THR A 43 7.53 11.26 -12.18
C THR A 43 7.36 12.78 -12.21
N GLY A 44 8.26 13.53 -11.57
CA GLY A 44 8.25 14.99 -11.58
C GLY A 44 7.25 15.61 -10.60
N ALA A 45 7.00 16.91 -10.76
CA ALA A 45 6.23 17.72 -9.79
C ALA A 45 4.74 17.35 -9.71
N ALA A 46 4.17 16.65 -10.70
CA ALA A 46 2.78 16.23 -10.68
C ALA A 46 2.46 15.26 -9.53
N SER A 47 3.45 14.49 -9.07
CA SER A 47 3.32 13.53 -7.96
C SER A 47 3.04 14.20 -6.60
N LEU A 48 3.50 15.45 -6.42
CA LEU A 48 3.32 16.21 -5.17
C LEU A 48 1.84 16.45 -4.82
N ARG A 49 0.93 16.43 -5.81
CA ARG A 49 -0.52 16.59 -5.55
C ARG A 49 -1.11 15.45 -4.72
N TRP A 50 -0.50 14.27 -4.78
CA TRP A 50 -0.99 13.06 -4.10
C TRP A 50 -0.32 12.83 -2.73
N LEU A 51 0.63 13.68 -2.34
CA LEU A 51 1.31 13.60 -1.05
C LEU A 51 0.38 13.55 0.17
N PRO A 52 -0.70 14.37 0.24
CA PRO A 52 -1.59 14.37 1.39
C PRO A 52 -2.26 13.01 1.62
N LEU A 53 -2.55 12.29 0.52
CA LEU A 53 -3.17 10.97 0.58
C LEU A 53 -2.17 9.93 1.08
N ALA A 54 -0.93 9.95 0.59
CA ALA A 54 0.14 9.11 1.12
C ALA A 54 0.39 9.38 2.61
N LEU A 55 0.45 10.66 3.01
CA LEU A 55 0.61 11.05 4.41
C LEU A 55 -0.52 10.49 5.28
N GLY A 56 -1.77 10.63 4.87
CA GLY A 56 -2.93 10.12 5.60
C GLY A 56 -2.87 8.60 5.80
N VAL A 57 -2.49 7.86 4.76
CA VAL A 57 -2.30 6.41 4.84
C VAL A 57 -1.20 6.05 5.85
N TRP A 58 -0.06 6.75 5.83
CA TRP A 58 1.06 6.47 6.74
C TRP A 58 0.79 6.88 8.18
N VAL A 59 0.04 7.96 8.40
CA VAL A 59 -0.43 8.36 9.74
C VAL A 59 -1.34 7.28 10.31
N LEU A 60 -2.31 6.81 9.52
CA LEU A 60 -3.22 5.74 9.93
C LEU A 60 -2.44 4.43 10.18
N ALA A 61 -1.44 4.14 9.35
CA ALA A 61 -0.60 2.94 9.53
C ALA A 61 0.16 2.94 10.86
N HIS A 62 0.74 4.07 11.24
CA HIS A 62 1.42 4.24 12.52
C HIS A 62 0.44 4.29 13.71
N TRP A 63 -0.78 4.77 13.48
CA TRP A 63 -1.81 4.81 14.51
C TRP A 63 -2.35 3.41 14.80
N VAL A 64 -2.81 2.65 13.80
CA VAL A 64 -3.55 1.38 14.00
C VAL A 64 -2.73 0.35 14.78
N GLY A 65 -1.43 0.22 14.51
CA GLY A 65 -0.54 -0.63 15.32
C GLY A 65 0.53 -1.37 14.51
N GLN A 66 1.33 -2.17 15.22
CA GLN A 66 2.57 -2.76 14.69
C GLN A 66 2.33 -3.79 13.57
N SER A 67 1.23 -4.55 13.62
CA SER A 67 0.85 -5.53 12.58
C SER A 67 0.54 -4.85 11.24
N PHE A 68 -0.30 -3.82 11.28
CA PHE A 68 -0.65 -3.02 10.12
C PHE A 68 0.58 -2.29 9.56
N GLN A 69 1.39 -1.69 10.44
CA GLN A 69 2.62 -1.00 10.04
C GLN A 69 3.61 -1.93 9.33
N ARG A 70 3.82 -3.16 9.82
CA ARG A 70 4.67 -4.15 9.15
C ARG A 70 4.13 -4.47 7.76
N GLY A 71 2.83 -4.71 7.64
CA GLY A 71 2.17 -4.89 6.35
C GLY A 71 2.43 -3.73 5.40
N ALA A 72 2.23 -2.49 5.87
CA ALA A 72 2.47 -1.28 5.09
C ALA A 72 3.91 -1.13 4.63
N PHE A 73 4.90 -1.49 5.46
CA PHE A 73 6.30 -1.49 5.06
C PHE A 73 6.60 -2.50 3.95
N TYR A 74 6.07 -3.73 4.03
CA TYR A 74 6.24 -4.70 2.95
C TYR A 74 5.54 -4.26 1.66
N GLY A 75 4.35 -3.66 1.78
CA GLY A 75 3.64 -3.05 0.65
C GLY A 75 4.44 -1.92 0.01
N LEU A 76 5.06 -1.06 0.82
CA LEU A 76 5.95 0.00 0.35
C LEU A 76 7.19 -0.56 -0.35
N LEU A 77 7.85 -1.57 0.22
CA LEU A 77 9.00 -2.21 -0.42
C LEU A 77 8.61 -2.80 -1.78
N GLY A 78 7.48 -3.50 -1.84
CA GLY A 78 6.91 -3.98 -3.10
C GLY A 78 6.65 -2.85 -4.09
N GLY A 79 6.08 -1.74 -3.63
CA GLY A 79 5.84 -0.54 -4.43
C GLY A 79 7.13 0.13 -4.92
N VAL A 80 8.17 0.22 -4.09
CA VAL A 80 9.47 0.79 -4.48
C VAL A 80 10.14 -0.09 -5.52
N VAL A 81 10.08 -1.42 -5.36
CA VAL A 81 10.60 -2.35 -6.37
C VAL A 81 9.87 -2.15 -7.70
N THR A 82 8.53 -2.06 -7.70
CA THR A 82 7.78 -1.77 -8.94
C THR A 82 8.07 -0.38 -9.51
N GLN A 83 8.48 0.57 -8.67
CA GLN A 83 8.89 1.89 -9.11
C GLN A 83 10.26 1.89 -9.79
N CYS A 84 11.21 1.07 -9.31
CA CYS A 84 12.52 0.83 -9.90
C CYS A 84 12.46 0.03 -11.21
N LEU A 85 11.38 -0.71 -11.46
CA LEU A 85 11.22 -1.35 -12.76
C LEU A 85 11.14 -0.26 -13.85
N PRO A 86 12.02 -0.34 -14.87
CA PRO A 86 12.10 0.68 -15.89
C PRO A 86 10.77 0.78 -16.63
N MET A 87 10.38 2.02 -16.95
CA MET A 87 9.12 2.29 -17.64
C MET A 87 9.03 1.55 -18.98
N SER A 88 10.14 1.14 -19.61
CA SER A 88 10.13 0.31 -20.81
C SER A 88 9.45 -1.06 -20.63
N ILE A 89 9.40 -1.61 -19.42
CA ILE A 89 8.72 -2.88 -19.13
C ILE A 89 7.24 -2.66 -18.79
N LEU A 90 6.90 -1.54 -18.13
CA LEU A 90 5.53 -1.24 -17.71
C LEU A 90 4.75 -0.35 -18.70
N ARG A 91 5.41 0.23 -19.70
CA ARG A 91 4.88 1.35 -20.49
C ARG A 91 5.12 1.26 -22.01
N PRO A 92 4.94 0.11 -22.69
CA PRO A 92 4.68 0.18 -24.13
C PRO A 92 3.42 1.04 -24.41
N CYS A 93 2.46 0.99 -23.49
CA CYS A 93 1.28 1.85 -23.32
C CYS A 93 1.32 3.37 -23.58
N CYS A 94 2.44 4.08 -23.35
CA CYS A 94 2.49 5.55 -23.50
C CYS A 94 3.31 6.01 -24.70
N ASP A 95 3.77 5.07 -25.53
CA ASP A 95 4.27 5.38 -26.86
C ASP A 95 3.12 5.18 -27.85
N MET A 96 2.74 6.22 -28.59
CA MET A 96 1.68 6.12 -29.61
C MET A 96 2.09 5.21 -30.79
N ASN A 97 3.34 4.74 -30.83
CA ASN A 97 3.86 3.79 -31.80
C ASN A 97 3.95 2.34 -31.28
N ALA A 98 3.50 2.05 -30.05
CA ALA A 98 3.51 0.67 -29.54
C ALA A 98 2.49 -0.21 -30.28
N MET A 99 2.95 -1.36 -30.76
CA MET A 99 2.15 -2.32 -31.53
C MET A 99 0.88 -2.74 -30.77
N PRO A 100 -0.32 -2.67 -31.38
CA PRO A 100 -1.54 -3.19 -30.75
C PRO A 100 -1.46 -4.71 -30.62
N GLY A 101 -1.57 -5.26 -29.40
CA GLY A 101 -1.69 -6.71 -29.26
C GLY A 101 -1.54 -7.34 -27.87
N ALA A 102 -0.83 -6.72 -26.92
CA ALA A 102 -0.62 -7.35 -25.60
C ALA A 102 -0.41 -6.36 -24.44
N ASP A 103 -0.61 -5.07 -24.69
CA ASP A 103 -0.29 -4.04 -23.71
C ASP A 103 -1.46 -3.76 -22.77
N CYS A 104 -1.10 -3.37 -21.55
CA CYS A 104 -2.00 -3.00 -20.46
C CYS A 104 -3.11 -2.00 -20.87
N CYS A 105 -2.85 -1.19 -21.90
CA CYS A 105 -3.68 -0.08 -22.34
C CYS A 105 -4.84 -0.46 -23.24
N THR A 106 -4.71 -1.53 -24.02
CA THR A 106 -5.81 -2.03 -24.86
C THR A 106 -6.61 -3.11 -24.17
N MET A 107 -6.08 -3.69 -23.08
CA MET A 107 -6.69 -4.82 -22.39
C MET A 107 -6.56 -4.65 -20.86
N PRO A 108 -7.56 -4.04 -20.17
CA PRO A 108 -7.49 -3.82 -18.72
C PRO A 108 -7.32 -5.13 -17.91
N GLY A 109 -7.72 -6.27 -18.48
CA GLY A 109 -7.48 -7.60 -17.92
C GLY A 109 -5.99 -7.95 -17.78
N ALA A 110 -5.11 -7.45 -18.65
CA ALA A 110 -3.67 -7.70 -18.56
C ALA A 110 -3.05 -6.99 -17.35
N CYS A 111 -3.48 -5.76 -17.04
CA CYS A 111 -3.05 -5.05 -15.83
C CYS A 111 -3.53 -5.74 -14.55
N LEU A 112 -4.74 -6.32 -14.60
CA LEU A 112 -5.27 -7.09 -13.49
C LEU A 112 -4.40 -8.34 -13.23
N LEU A 113 -4.01 -9.07 -14.28
CA LEU A 113 -3.13 -10.23 -14.17
C LEU A 113 -1.71 -9.85 -13.69
N ALA A 114 -1.14 -8.77 -14.22
CA ALA A 114 0.17 -8.29 -13.77
C ALA A 114 0.13 -7.87 -12.29
N GLY A 115 -0.90 -7.12 -11.89
CA GLY A 115 -1.15 -6.76 -10.49
C GLY A 115 -1.31 -8.00 -9.61
N ALA A 116 -2.08 -8.99 -10.07
CA ALA A 116 -2.28 -10.25 -9.36
C ALA A 116 -0.97 -11.03 -9.19
N GLY A 117 -0.13 -11.11 -10.23
CA GLY A 117 1.17 -11.77 -10.17
C GLY A 117 2.10 -11.15 -9.13
N VAL A 118 2.19 -9.81 -9.12
CA VAL A 118 2.98 -9.08 -8.10
C VAL A 118 2.39 -9.29 -6.70
N GLY A 119 1.07 -9.25 -6.57
CA GLY A 119 0.37 -9.50 -5.31
C GLY A 119 0.64 -10.90 -4.76
N VAL A 120 0.63 -11.93 -5.62
CA VAL A 120 0.96 -13.31 -5.25
C VAL A 120 2.44 -13.44 -4.84
N ALA A 121 3.35 -12.82 -5.58
CA ALA A 121 4.78 -12.84 -5.25
C ALA A 121 5.05 -12.19 -3.88
N LEU A 122 4.45 -11.03 -3.61
CA LEU A 122 4.55 -10.38 -2.30
C LEU A 122 3.95 -11.24 -1.19
N ALA A 123 2.79 -11.84 -1.44
CA ALA A 123 2.15 -12.73 -0.47
C ALA A 123 2.96 -14.02 -0.21
N ALA A 124 3.80 -14.46 -1.16
CA ALA A 124 4.70 -15.58 -0.97
C ALA A 124 5.93 -15.21 -0.11
N VAL A 125 6.47 -14.01 -0.26
CA VAL A 125 7.67 -13.59 0.47
C VAL A 125 7.37 -13.19 1.92
N VAL A 126 6.18 -12.66 2.19
CA VAL A 126 5.93 -12.10 3.53
C VAL A 126 5.47 -13.18 4.54
N PRO A 127 6.14 -13.28 5.70
CA PRO A 127 5.70 -14.18 6.77
C PRO A 127 4.45 -13.61 7.47
N PHE A 128 3.31 -14.30 7.32
CA PHE A 128 2.06 -13.93 7.99
C PHE A 128 1.87 -14.71 9.29
N GLY A 129 1.62 -13.99 10.39
CA GLY A 129 1.12 -14.60 11.63
C GLY A 129 -0.39 -14.82 11.57
N ARG A 130 -0.87 -16.01 11.97
CA ARG A 130 -2.30 -16.40 11.94
C ARG A 130 -3.24 -15.38 12.60
N ALA A 131 -2.83 -14.77 13.72
CA ALA A 131 -3.70 -13.90 14.52
C ALA A 131 -3.91 -12.48 13.97
N SER A 132 -3.10 -12.02 13.01
CA SER A 132 -3.17 -10.63 12.51
C SER A 132 -3.10 -10.52 10.99
N TRP A 133 -3.47 -11.58 10.29
CA TRP A 133 -3.39 -11.66 8.83
C TRP A 133 -4.15 -10.53 8.14
N TRP A 134 -5.43 -10.31 8.48
CA TRP A 134 -6.25 -9.25 7.86
C TRP A 134 -5.65 -7.86 8.01
N GLN A 135 -5.11 -7.53 9.19
CA GLN A 135 -4.47 -6.24 9.43
C GLN A 135 -3.18 -6.09 8.61
N THR A 136 -2.42 -7.17 8.48
CA THR A 136 -1.17 -7.19 7.71
C THR A 136 -1.45 -7.06 6.21
N ALA A 137 -2.46 -7.76 5.69
CA ALA A 137 -2.89 -7.67 4.30
C ALA A 137 -3.44 -6.28 3.95
N ALA A 138 -4.29 -5.71 4.82
CA ALA A 138 -4.78 -4.34 4.66
C ALA A 138 -3.64 -3.32 4.70
N GLY A 139 -2.66 -3.52 5.59
CA GLY A 139 -1.44 -2.73 5.65
C GLY A 139 -0.67 -2.77 4.34
N MET A 140 -0.42 -3.96 3.78
CA MET A 140 0.27 -4.11 2.49
C MET A 140 -0.44 -3.40 1.36
N ALA A 141 -1.76 -3.61 1.25
CA ALA A 141 -2.56 -2.94 0.24
C ALA A 141 -2.42 -1.41 0.37
N ALA A 142 -2.55 -0.87 1.58
CA ALA A 142 -2.40 0.57 1.84
C ALA A 142 -0.99 1.10 1.53
N GLY A 143 0.06 0.38 1.94
CA GLY A 143 1.44 0.73 1.65
C GLY A 143 1.72 0.76 0.15
N LEU A 144 1.24 -0.25 -0.56
CA LEU A 144 1.45 -0.35 -2.00
C LEU A 144 0.63 0.67 -2.78
N THR A 145 -0.64 0.91 -2.41
CA THR A 145 -1.45 1.96 -3.05
C THR A 145 -0.85 3.34 -2.84
N SER A 146 -0.24 3.61 -1.67
CA SER A 146 0.44 4.89 -1.42
C SER A 146 1.55 5.19 -2.44
N VAL A 147 2.25 4.16 -2.91
CA VAL A 147 3.31 4.27 -3.93
C VAL A 147 2.74 4.23 -5.34
N ALA A 148 1.78 3.33 -5.59
CA ALA A 148 1.14 3.19 -6.90
C ALA A 148 0.47 4.49 -7.34
N VAL A 149 -0.22 5.21 -6.44
CA VAL A 149 -0.87 6.49 -6.76
C VAL A 149 0.14 7.54 -7.25
N LEU A 150 1.37 7.55 -6.74
CA LEU A 150 2.41 8.49 -7.19
C LEU A 150 2.86 8.23 -8.64
N LYS A 151 2.82 6.97 -9.11
CA LYS A 151 3.04 6.64 -10.53
C LYS A 151 1.77 6.79 -11.37
N CYS A 152 0.62 6.43 -10.82
CA CYS A 152 -0.68 6.44 -11.49
C CYS A 152 -1.28 7.85 -11.67
N ALA A 153 -0.67 8.90 -11.11
CA ALA A 153 -1.03 10.28 -11.43
C ALA A 153 -0.97 10.60 -12.95
N THR A 154 -0.28 9.77 -13.73
CA THR A 154 -0.14 9.88 -15.19
C THR A 154 -0.91 8.80 -15.99
N LEU A 155 -1.55 7.84 -15.31
CA LEU A 155 -2.31 6.73 -15.92
C LEU A 155 -3.81 7.06 -15.95
N PHE A 156 -4.57 6.46 -16.88
CA PHE A 156 -6.02 6.60 -16.89
C PHE A 156 -6.63 5.95 -15.65
N THR A 157 -7.70 6.55 -15.10
CA THR A 157 -8.36 6.11 -13.86
C THR A 157 -8.73 4.62 -13.85
N GLY A 158 -9.10 4.05 -15.01
CA GLY A 158 -9.45 2.64 -15.15
C GLY A 158 -8.27 1.66 -14.97
N GLU A 159 -7.07 2.03 -15.43
CA GLU A 159 -5.87 1.17 -15.35
C GLU A 159 -5.35 1.11 -13.92
N ALA A 160 -5.35 2.26 -13.25
CA ALA A 160 -4.99 2.35 -11.84
C ALA A 160 -5.91 1.47 -10.98
N ILE A 161 -7.22 1.50 -11.26
CA ILE A 161 -8.19 0.65 -10.55
C ILE A 161 -7.95 -0.83 -10.87
N GLY A 162 -7.73 -1.19 -12.14
CA GLY A 162 -7.49 -2.58 -12.55
C GLY A 162 -6.24 -3.18 -11.90
N LEU A 163 -5.14 -2.43 -11.85
CA LEU A 163 -3.89 -2.87 -11.23
C LEU A 163 -4.03 -2.99 -9.71
N VAL A 164 -4.66 -2.01 -9.05
CA VAL A 164 -4.93 -2.06 -7.60
C VAL A 164 -5.87 -3.22 -7.26
N ALA A 165 -6.93 -3.42 -8.04
CA ALA A 165 -7.88 -4.51 -7.84
C ALA A 165 -7.23 -5.88 -8.06
N GLY A 166 -6.42 -6.03 -9.12
CA GLY A 166 -5.66 -7.24 -9.39
C GLY A 166 -4.68 -7.57 -8.27
N LEU A 167 -4.00 -6.56 -7.74
CA LEU A 167 -3.02 -6.74 -6.67
C LEU A 167 -3.68 -7.09 -5.34
N VAL A 168 -4.76 -6.40 -4.97
CA VAL A 168 -5.56 -6.73 -3.78
C VAL A 168 -6.15 -8.15 -3.93
N GLY A 169 -6.70 -8.48 -5.11
CA GLY A 169 -7.25 -9.80 -5.41
C GLY A 169 -6.21 -10.90 -5.32
N GLY A 170 -5.02 -10.71 -5.92
CA GLY A 170 -3.91 -11.66 -5.86
C GLY A 170 -3.38 -11.85 -4.44
N LEU A 171 -3.27 -10.76 -3.67
CA LEU A 171 -2.86 -10.81 -2.27
C LEU A 171 -3.86 -11.62 -1.43
N LEU A 172 -5.16 -11.35 -1.58
CA LEU A 172 -6.24 -12.05 -0.87
C LEU A 172 -6.29 -13.54 -1.26
N LEU A 173 -6.19 -13.87 -2.55
CA LEU A 173 -6.20 -15.24 -3.03
C LEU A 173 -4.98 -16.03 -2.52
N ALA A 174 -3.77 -15.49 -2.67
CA ALA A 174 -2.55 -16.14 -2.21
C ALA A 174 -2.55 -16.35 -0.70
N SER A 175 -3.05 -15.38 0.05
CA SER A 175 -3.09 -15.48 1.50
C SER A 175 -4.23 -16.38 2.01
N ALA A 176 -5.37 -16.44 1.32
CA ALA A 176 -6.42 -17.43 1.57
C ALA A 176 -5.95 -18.86 1.25
N ALA A 177 -5.14 -19.04 0.20
CA ALA A 177 -4.53 -20.34 -0.11
C ALA A 177 -3.57 -20.78 1.00
N ARG A 178 -2.73 -19.87 1.50
CA ARG A 178 -1.82 -20.13 2.64
C ARG A 178 -2.55 -20.47 3.93
N SER A 179 -3.66 -19.80 4.24
CA SER A 179 -4.42 -20.08 5.47
C SER A 179 -5.01 -21.49 5.44
N ARG A 180 -5.52 -21.93 4.28
CA ARG A 180 -6.03 -23.31 4.08
C ARG A 180 -4.94 -24.37 4.18
N LEU A 181 -3.76 -24.12 3.59
CA LEU A 181 -2.61 -25.04 3.69
C LEU A 181 -2.15 -25.20 5.14
N ALA A 182 -2.07 -24.10 5.89
CA ALA A 182 -1.68 -24.14 7.29
C ALA A 182 -2.68 -24.92 8.16
N SER A 183 -3.98 -24.87 7.87
CA SER A 183 -5.00 -25.65 8.60
C SER A 183 -5.02 -27.14 8.25
N ALA A 184 -4.45 -27.54 7.11
CA ALA A 184 -4.38 -28.95 6.71
C ALA A 184 -3.23 -29.71 7.39
N THR A 185 -2.24 -29.00 7.92
CA THR A 185 -1.04 -29.56 8.56
C THR A 185 -1.12 -29.62 10.09
N SER A 186 -2.28 -29.30 10.68
CA SER A 186 -2.56 -29.32 12.13
C SER A 186 -3.66 -30.30 12.45
#